data_AF-A0A9E1YBF1-F1
#
_entry.id   AF-A0A9E1YBF1-F1
#
_cell.length_a   1.000
_cell.length_b   1.000
_cell.length_c   1.000
_cell.angle_alpha   90.00
_cell.angle_beta   90.00
_cell.angle_gamma   90.00
#
_symmetry.space_group_name_H-M   'P 1'
#
loop_
_entity.id
_entity.type
_entity.pdbx_description
1 polymer ?
#
loop_
_entity_poly.entity_id
_entity_poly.type
_entity_poly.pdbx_seq_one_letter_code
_entity_poly.pdbx_strand_id
1 'polypeptide(L)'
;MLNNKWRKVMKIQINYQQGMGLIEVLVSAVVVSIGLLSIASMQGNFLSGTGENKARAQAIVFAEQKIEDFRNTATKTQYLALVSGTDTKTGDNAEFTRIWTLVSLIAPDRKSIVVTVTWSAGSVTLNSELAWNIVGNASIYSSTGGNSGMAASLLSPSSDAGVVEGIDAIDPSAVADGYGFQIYRNADGKQVVADALYNEGGGRQLTCGHVCLSVKGNIYLPSDSFFEVYEKIRDDDVTVCSWKLDNNNIPVTTSENVNGTPFSTREYICYFGGDCAAETSETYVAADCPADYATLPEVNVTGGWRGNIGIVGFGANGHGADTLCFVGQVAGTTRRNYRTIRNGTSEEGINTNYQCHDFLMVNNNGNSADACDAYVGIAASHIIKELSSDVPNKIATNIDSCSSVTHSFSGVVAGSYNERSRLTISISSGSCVVGPVGPAGPNTTPIPYNEYTCEIDGTHGDILTLGVSSAKPNASPSLTSTSITLGVENLVGAGGTGPNISH
;
A
#
# COMPACT_ATOMS: atom_id res chain seq x y z
N MET A 1 68.56 -113.44 -23.56
CA MET A 1 69.28 -113.03 -22.35
C MET A 1 68.85 -111.62 -21.99
N LEU A 2 68.44 -111.43 -20.74
CA LEU A 2 67.70 -110.29 -20.22
C LEU A 2 68.50 -108.99 -20.29
N ASN A 3 67.86 -107.85 -20.60
CA ASN A 3 67.49 -106.88 -19.57
C ASN A 3 66.77 -105.66 -20.14
N ASN A 4 66.11 -104.94 -19.23
CA ASN A 4 65.43 -103.66 -19.39
C ASN A 4 64.06 -103.71 -20.06
N LYS A 5 63.08 -103.07 -19.39
CA LYS A 5 62.47 -101.80 -19.85
C LYS A 5 61.04 -101.71 -19.29
N TRP A 6 60.61 -100.44 -19.08
CA TRP A 6 59.23 -99.96 -18.86
C TRP A 6 58.74 -99.95 -17.39
N ARG A 7 57.99 -98.96 -16.89
CA ARG A 7 57.32 -97.78 -17.47
C ARG A 7 56.73 -96.94 -16.31
N LYS A 8 56.94 -95.62 -16.30
CA LYS A 8 55.85 -94.63 -16.39
C LYS A 8 56.46 -93.24 -16.57
N VAL A 9 56.37 -92.76 -17.80
CA VAL A 9 56.80 -91.44 -18.23
C VAL A 9 55.75 -90.43 -17.74
N MET A 10 56.18 -89.46 -16.96
CA MET A 10 55.40 -88.26 -16.66
C MET A 10 55.29 -87.45 -17.96
N LYS A 11 54.11 -87.45 -18.58
CA LYS A 11 53.78 -86.56 -19.69
C LYS A 11 53.59 -85.15 -19.12
N ILE A 12 54.62 -84.32 -19.19
CA ILE A 12 54.45 -82.87 -19.16
C ILE A 12 53.75 -82.50 -20.47
N GLN A 13 52.47 -82.16 -20.39
CA GLN A 13 51.75 -81.52 -21.48
C GLN A 13 52.31 -80.10 -21.60
N ILE A 14 53.24 -79.89 -22.52
CA ILE A 14 53.67 -78.55 -22.91
C ILE A 14 52.52 -77.99 -23.75
N ASN A 15 51.74 -77.07 -23.16
CA ASN A 15 50.79 -76.28 -23.94
C ASN A 15 51.60 -75.50 -24.99
N TYR A 16 51.49 -75.90 -26.25
CA TYR A 16 52.03 -75.12 -27.37
C TYR A 16 51.29 -73.78 -27.37
N GLN A 17 51.97 -72.71 -26.99
CA GLN A 17 51.45 -71.38 -27.28
C GLN A 17 51.48 -71.22 -28.79
N GLN A 18 50.31 -71.23 -29.42
CA GLN A 18 50.19 -70.80 -30.81
C GLN A 18 50.59 -69.32 -30.81
N GLY A 19 51.79 -69.05 -31.32
CA GLY A 19 52.30 -67.70 -31.43
C GLY A 19 51.33 -66.86 -32.26
N MET A 20 51.02 -65.66 -31.79
CA MET A 20 50.21 -64.69 -32.52
C MET A 20 50.82 -64.49 -33.92
N GLY A 21 50.03 -64.71 -34.98
CA GLY A 21 50.50 -64.47 -36.34
C GLY A 21 50.81 -62.98 -36.54
N LEU A 22 51.90 -62.67 -37.25
CA LEU A 22 52.28 -61.26 -37.53
C LEU A 22 51.12 -60.47 -38.15
N ILE A 23 50.32 -61.10 -39.01
CA ILE A 23 49.13 -60.51 -39.63
C ILE A 23 48.03 -60.19 -38.62
N GLU A 24 47.85 -61.02 -37.59
CA GLU A 24 46.82 -60.84 -36.56
C GLU A 24 47.15 -59.68 -35.62
N VAL A 25 48.45 -59.53 -35.29
CA VAL A 25 48.95 -58.39 -34.54
C VAL A 25 48.82 -57.10 -35.36
N LEU A 26 49.09 -57.14 -36.67
CA LEU A 26 48.91 -55.99 -37.57
C LEU A 26 47.45 -55.58 -37.72
N VAL A 27 46.53 -56.54 -37.91
CA VAL A 27 45.09 -56.26 -37.99
C VAL A 27 44.58 -55.71 -36.65
N SER A 28 44.99 -56.30 -35.53
CA SER A 28 44.64 -55.81 -34.19
C SER A 28 45.16 -54.39 -33.95
N ALA A 29 46.40 -54.09 -34.36
CA ALA A 29 46.98 -52.75 -34.25
C ALA A 29 46.20 -51.72 -35.09
N VAL A 30 45.75 -52.09 -36.29
CA VAL A 30 44.93 -51.21 -37.15
C VAL A 30 43.57 -50.94 -36.50
N VAL A 31 42.89 -51.97 -36.01
CA VAL A 31 41.56 -51.83 -35.36
C VAL A 31 41.67 -50.95 -34.10
N VAL A 32 42.70 -51.17 -33.27
CA VAL A 32 42.97 -50.33 -32.09
C VAL A 32 43.29 -48.89 -32.49
N SER A 33 44.07 -48.68 -33.55
CA SER A 33 44.40 -47.34 -34.04
C SER A 33 43.16 -46.56 -34.52
N ILE A 34 42.24 -47.22 -35.23
CA ILE A 34 40.98 -46.59 -35.68
C ILE A 34 40.07 -46.30 -34.48
N GLY A 35 40.03 -47.19 -33.48
CA GLY A 35 39.30 -46.98 -32.22
C GLY A 35 39.84 -45.78 -31.44
N LEU A 36 41.17 -45.65 -31.30
CA LEU A 36 41.82 -44.53 -30.63
C LEU A 36 41.61 -43.20 -31.37
N LEU A 37 41.62 -43.21 -32.71
CA LEU A 37 41.34 -42.01 -33.51
C LEU A 37 39.90 -41.52 -33.32
N SER A 38 38.95 -42.45 -33.22
CA SER A 38 37.53 -42.14 -32.95
C SER A 38 37.36 -41.48 -31.58
N ILE A 39 38.01 -42.02 -30.54
CA ILE A 39 38.02 -41.44 -29.18
C ILE A 39 38.66 -40.05 -29.18
N ALA A 40 39.77 -39.86 -29.89
CA ALA A 40 40.43 -38.56 -29.99
C ALA A 40 39.54 -37.49 -30.63
N SER A 41 38.79 -37.84 -31.69
CA SER A 41 37.86 -36.91 -32.34
C SER A 41 36.70 -36.47 -31.42
N MET A 42 36.21 -37.39 -30.58
CA MET A 42 35.15 -37.11 -29.61
C MET A 42 35.68 -36.22 -28.47
N GLN A 43 36.89 -36.47 -27.97
CA GLN A 43 37.53 -35.62 -26.95
C GLN A 43 37.80 -34.20 -27.47
N GLY A 44 38.17 -34.02 -28.74
CA GLY A 44 38.37 -32.70 -29.36
C GLY A 44 37.08 -31.86 -29.46
N ASN A 45 35.95 -32.51 -29.77
CA ASN A 45 34.64 -31.83 -29.82
C ASN A 45 34.12 -31.47 -28.42
N PHE A 46 34.40 -32.29 -27.40
CA PHE A 46 34.08 -31.94 -26.01
C PHE A 46 34.96 -30.79 -25.50
N LEU A 47 36.26 -30.75 -25.81
CA LEU A 47 37.15 -29.66 -25.39
C LEU A 47 36.85 -28.30 -26.07
N SER A 48 36.45 -28.31 -27.34
CA SER A 48 36.04 -27.08 -28.03
C SER A 48 34.67 -26.59 -27.53
N GLY A 49 33.72 -27.51 -27.33
CA GLY A 49 32.40 -27.19 -26.77
C GLY A 49 32.46 -26.67 -25.33
N THR A 50 33.41 -27.11 -24.49
CA THR A 50 33.57 -26.59 -23.12
C THR A 50 34.08 -25.16 -23.09
N GLY A 51 34.98 -24.80 -24.02
CA GLY A 51 35.47 -23.41 -24.17
C GLY A 51 34.34 -22.45 -24.57
N GLU A 52 33.55 -22.82 -25.57
CA GLU A 52 32.42 -22.02 -26.04
C GLU A 52 31.29 -21.90 -25.00
N ASN A 53 30.96 -23.00 -24.32
CA ASN A 53 29.96 -22.98 -23.25
C ASN A 53 30.42 -22.12 -22.06
N LYS A 54 31.71 -22.17 -21.71
CA LYS A 54 32.27 -21.30 -20.66
C LYS A 54 32.24 -19.83 -21.09
N ALA A 55 32.59 -19.52 -22.34
CA ALA A 55 32.51 -18.16 -22.86
C ALA A 55 31.07 -17.63 -22.89
N ARG A 56 30.10 -18.45 -23.30
CA ARG A 56 28.67 -18.10 -23.28
C ARG A 56 28.18 -17.84 -21.85
N ALA A 57 28.53 -18.69 -20.88
CA ALA A 57 28.16 -18.49 -19.49
C ALA A 57 28.73 -17.17 -18.93
N GLN A 58 30.00 -16.86 -19.24
CA GLN A 58 30.61 -15.57 -18.87
C GLN A 58 29.92 -14.39 -19.56
N ALA A 59 29.54 -14.50 -20.84
CA ALA A 59 28.80 -13.47 -21.55
C ALA A 59 27.45 -13.15 -20.91
N ILE A 60 26.72 -14.16 -20.41
CA ILE A 60 25.47 -13.98 -19.66
C ILE A 60 25.73 -13.20 -18.37
N VAL A 61 26.71 -13.62 -17.58
CA VAL A 61 27.08 -12.93 -16.33
C VAL A 61 27.46 -11.48 -16.59
N PHE A 62 28.21 -11.21 -17.66
CA PHE A 62 28.58 -9.84 -18.03
C PHE A 62 27.41 -8.99 -18.53
N ALA A 63 26.42 -9.60 -19.17
CA ALA A 63 25.19 -8.92 -19.57
C ALA A 63 24.33 -8.60 -18.33
N GLU A 64 24.15 -9.57 -17.42
CA GLU A 64 23.46 -9.40 -16.14
C GLU A 64 24.11 -8.33 -15.28
N GLN A 65 25.43 -8.38 -15.12
CA GLN A 65 26.18 -7.37 -14.38
C GLN A 65 25.91 -5.97 -14.93
N LYS A 66 25.85 -5.80 -16.25
CA LYS A 66 25.56 -4.50 -16.83
C LYS A 66 24.14 -4.04 -16.53
N ILE A 67 23.16 -4.95 -16.58
CA ILE A 67 21.77 -4.66 -16.18
C ILE A 67 21.71 -4.27 -14.70
N GLU A 68 22.44 -4.97 -13.83
CA GLU A 68 22.53 -4.65 -12.41
C GLU A 68 23.19 -3.28 -12.15
N ASP A 69 24.23 -2.92 -12.91
CA ASP A 69 24.84 -1.57 -12.83
C ASP A 69 23.79 -0.47 -13.09
N PHE A 70 22.86 -0.70 -14.03
CA PHE A 70 21.76 0.22 -14.31
C PHE A 70 20.66 0.18 -13.24
N ARG A 71 20.40 -0.99 -12.62
CA ARG A 71 19.46 -1.12 -11.49
C ARG A 71 19.98 -0.42 -10.24
N ASN A 72 21.30 -0.36 -10.03
CA ASN A 72 21.93 0.27 -8.88
C ASN A 72 22.06 1.80 -9.01
N THR A 73 21.11 2.43 -9.71
CA THR A 73 21.07 3.88 -9.85
C THR A 73 20.46 4.50 -8.59
N ALA A 74 21.16 5.43 -7.94
CA ALA A 74 20.77 5.92 -6.61
C ALA A 74 19.84 7.15 -6.63
N THR A 75 19.79 7.91 -7.74
CA THR A 75 18.95 9.12 -7.85
C THR A 75 18.20 9.22 -9.18
N LYS A 76 17.05 9.93 -9.19
CA LYS A 76 16.23 10.18 -10.39
C LYS A 76 17.05 10.83 -11.49
N THR A 77 17.92 11.77 -11.12
CA THR A 77 18.83 12.46 -12.05
C THR A 77 19.79 11.48 -12.73
N GLN A 78 20.38 10.54 -11.98
CA GLN A 78 21.24 9.52 -12.56
C GLN A 78 20.46 8.57 -13.48
N TYR A 79 19.21 8.24 -13.15
CA TYR A 79 18.35 7.40 -13.99
C TYR A 79 18.00 8.09 -15.31
N LEU A 80 17.68 9.39 -15.27
CA LEU A 80 17.42 10.19 -16.46
C LEU A 80 18.66 10.34 -17.34
N ALA A 81 19.86 10.40 -16.73
CA ALA A 81 21.13 10.51 -17.41
C ALA A 81 21.66 9.20 -18.01
N LEU A 82 20.96 8.07 -17.84
CA LEU A 82 21.39 6.79 -18.43
C LEU A 82 21.35 6.86 -19.96
N VAL A 83 22.46 6.46 -20.59
CA VAL A 83 22.65 6.51 -22.06
C VAL A 83 23.18 5.19 -22.62
N SER A 84 22.82 4.92 -23.87
CA SER A 84 23.35 3.80 -24.64
C SER A 84 24.88 3.89 -24.77
N GLY A 85 25.54 2.76 -24.96
CA GLY A 85 26.99 2.74 -25.01
C GLY A 85 27.57 1.37 -25.30
N THR A 86 28.90 1.31 -25.25
CA THR A 86 29.67 0.09 -25.45
C THR A 86 30.90 0.08 -24.56
N ASP A 87 31.30 -1.11 -24.11
CA ASP A 87 32.57 -1.34 -23.45
C ASP A 87 33.15 -2.72 -23.82
N THR A 88 34.38 -2.96 -23.40
CA THR A 88 35.03 -4.27 -23.47
C THR A 88 35.27 -4.82 -22.07
N LYS A 89 35.14 -6.14 -21.94
CA LYS A 89 35.43 -6.90 -20.72
C LYS A 89 36.37 -8.05 -21.06
N THR A 90 37.50 -8.09 -20.39
CA THR A 90 38.44 -9.21 -20.51
C THR A 90 37.93 -10.36 -19.62
N GLY A 91 37.56 -11.49 -20.24
CA GLY A 91 37.29 -12.72 -19.51
C GLY A 91 38.50 -13.65 -19.53
N ASP A 92 38.38 -14.80 -18.85
CA ASP A 92 39.49 -15.77 -18.74
C ASP A 92 39.91 -16.37 -20.09
N ASN A 93 38.95 -16.50 -21.02
CA ASN A 93 39.12 -17.26 -22.26
C ASN A 93 38.93 -16.43 -23.53
N ALA A 94 38.37 -15.21 -23.42
CA ALA A 94 38.07 -14.34 -24.56
C ALA A 94 37.90 -12.89 -24.09
N GLU A 95 38.06 -11.97 -25.04
CA GLU A 95 37.58 -10.59 -24.86
C GLU A 95 36.13 -10.50 -25.31
N PHE A 96 35.31 -9.87 -24.47
CA PHE A 96 33.89 -9.66 -24.69
C PHE A 96 33.66 -8.19 -24.98
N THR A 97 32.88 -7.89 -26.01
CA THR A 97 32.38 -6.53 -26.26
C THR A 97 30.92 -6.49 -25.83
N ARG A 98 30.57 -5.56 -24.94
CA ARG A 98 29.19 -5.34 -24.52
C ARG A 98 28.68 -4.08 -25.19
N ILE A 99 27.46 -4.14 -25.68
CA ILE A 99 26.73 -3.02 -26.26
C ILE A 99 25.39 -2.98 -25.54
N TRP A 100 25.00 -1.81 -25.05
CA TRP A 100 23.68 -1.63 -24.45
C TRP A 100 22.94 -0.49 -25.14
N THR A 101 21.68 -0.75 -25.46
CA THR A 101 20.77 0.23 -26.06
C THR A 101 19.67 0.55 -25.07
N LEU A 102 19.47 1.83 -24.79
CA LEU A 102 18.40 2.35 -23.95
C LEU A 102 17.35 3.05 -24.81
N VAL A 103 16.09 2.67 -24.63
CA VAL A 103 14.92 3.30 -25.26
C VAL A 103 13.97 3.77 -24.17
N SER A 104 13.58 5.04 -24.21
CA SER A 104 12.55 5.54 -23.28
C SER A 104 11.17 5.20 -23.83
N LEU A 105 10.32 4.65 -22.97
CA LEU A 105 8.94 4.27 -23.25
C LEU A 105 8.03 5.18 -22.42
N ILE A 106 7.03 5.76 -23.07
CA ILE A 106 5.99 6.58 -22.44
C ILE A 106 4.74 5.71 -22.24
N ALA A 107 4.03 5.88 -21.12
CA ALA A 107 2.86 5.09 -20.71
C ALA A 107 3.10 3.59 -20.39
N PRO A 108 3.53 3.24 -19.16
CA PRO A 108 4.13 4.11 -18.14
C PRO A 108 5.58 4.48 -18.46
N ASP A 109 6.07 5.55 -17.84
CA ASP A 109 7.46 6.01 -17.99
C ASP A 109 8.46 4.96 -17.50
N ARG A 110 9.21 4.38 -18.45
CA ARG A 110 10.24 3.38 -18.19
C ARG A 110 11.31 3.42 -19.29
N LYS A 111 12.45 2.80 -19.03
CA LYS A 111 13.52 2.60 -20.01
C LYS A 111 13.64 1.12 -20.32
N SER A 112 13.54 0.76 -21.58
CA SER A 112 13.90 -0.57 -22.06
C SER A 112 15.41 -0.60 -22.29
N ILE A 113 16.08 -1.58 -21.71
CA ILE A 113 17.50 -1.85 -21.92
C ILE A 113 17.68 -3.19 -22.64
N VAL A 114 18.44 -3.14 -23.72
CA VAL A 114 18.89 -4.33 -24.46
C VAL A 114 20.40 -4.39 -24.36
N VAL A 115 20.93 -5.40 -23.70
CA VAL A 115 22.38 -5.63 -23.55
C VAL A 115 22.79 -6.81 -24.42
N THR A 116 23.62 -6.56 -25.41
CA THR A 116 24.21 -7.56 -26.28
C THR A 116 25.69 -7.72 -25.94
N VAL A 117 26.13 -8.94 -25.67
CA VAL A 117 27.52 -9.29 -25.40
C VAL A 117 28.01 -10.21 -26.51
N THR A 118 29.06 -9.79 -27.22
CA THR A 118 29.67 -10.51 -28.34
C THR A 118 31.09 -10.93 -28.00
N TRP A 119 31.47 -12.13 -28.41
CA TRP A 119 32.85 -12.62 -28.39
C TRP A 119 33.18 -13.31 -29.72
N SER A 120 34.42 -13.78 -29.88
CA SER A 120 34.95 -14.33 -31.13
C SER A 120 34.11 -15.46 -31.77
N ALA A 121 33.35 -16.22 -30.98
CA ALA A 121 32.59 -17.38 -31.44
C ALA A 121 31.06 -17.24 -31.28
N GLY A 122 30.55 -16.09 -30.80
CA GLY A 122 29.11 -15.94 -30.60
C GLY A 122 28.64 -14.64 -29.96
N SER A 123 27.33 -14.56 -29.73
CA SER A 123 26.70 -13.45 -29.00
C SER A 123 25.56 -13.93 -28.12
N VAL A 124 25.26 -13.15 -27.08
CA VAL A 124 24.10 -13.28 -26.19
C VAL A 124 23.44 -11.92 -26.09
N THR A 125 22.11 -11.87 -26.08
CA THR A 125 21.35 -10.64 -25.84
C THR A 125 20.38 -10.86 -24.69
N LEU A 126 20.41 -9.96 -23.72
CA LEU A 126 19.47 -9.89 -22.61
C LEU A 126 18.68 -8.59 -22.68
N ASN A 127 17.40 -8.67 -22.36
CA ASN A 127 16.50 -7.52 -22.34
C ASN A 127 15.96 -7.33 -20.92
N SER A 128 15.86 -6.09 -20.47
CA SER A 128 15.18 -5.71 -19.22
C SER A 128 14.41 -4.42 -19.42
N GLU A 129 13.40 -4.18 -18.59
CA GLU A 129 12.80 -2.86 -18.43
C GLU A 129 13.19 -2.30 -17.06
N LEU A 130 13.36 -0.99 -16.98
CA LEU A 130 13.76 -0.25 -15.78
C LEU A 130 12.78 0.91 -15.60
N ALA A 131 12.04 0.92 -14.49
CA ALA A 131 11.28 2.08 -14.05
C ALA A 131 12.00 2.71 -12.85
N TRP A 132 12.03 4.04 -12.79
CA TRP A 132 12.58 4.74 -11.63
C TRP A 132 11.60 4.62 -10.45
N ASN A 133 12.12 4.19 -9.30
CA ASN A 133 11.45 4.32 -8.00
C ASN A 133 12.48 4.73 -6.94
N ILE A 134 12.04 5.43 -5.90
CA ILE A 134 12.91 5.87 -4.80
C ILE A 134 13.34 4.62 -4.02
N VAL A 135 14.66 4.44 -3.84
CA VAL A 135 15.31 3.27 -3.20
C VAL A 135 15.16 3.22 -1.67
N GLY A 136 13.99 3.61 -1.16
CA GLY A 136 13.67 3.65 0.28
C GLY A 136 13.64 2.28 0.97
N ASN A 137 13.11 1.22 0.37
CA ASN A 137 13.08 -0.13 0.97
C ASN A 137 13.00 -1.26 -0.07
N ALA A 138 13.99 -1.38 -0.97
CA ALA A 138 14.11 -2.54 -1.87
C ALA A 138 14.06 -3.91 -1.13
N SER A 139 14.37 -3.95 0.17
CA SER A 139 14.38 -5.15 1.01
C SER A 139 13.03 -5.58 1.60
N ILE A 140 11.95 -4.79 1.44
CA ILE A 140 10.60 -5.17 1.92
C ILE A 140 9.68 -5.64 0.77
N TYR A 141 10.06 -5.38 -0.49
CA TYR A 141 9.29 -5.86 -1.65
C TYR A 141 9.43 -7.37 -1.93
N SER A 142 10.23 -8.11 -1.16
CA SER A 142 10.33 -9.58 -1.25
C SER A 142 9.53 -10.35 -0.20
N SER A 143 8.93 -9.67 0.80
CA SER A 143 8.29 -10.35 1.95
C SER A 143 6.77 -10.38 1.94
N THR A 144 6.11 -9.87 0.89
CA THR A 144 4.66 -10.06 0.70
C THR A 144 4.41 -10.84 -0.59
N GLY A 145 4.13 -12.14 -0.45
CA GLY A 145 3.70 -13.00 -1.55
C GLY A 145 2.40 -12.47 -2.17
N GLY A 146 2.50 -12.03 -3.42
CA GLY A 146 1.40 -11.55 -4.25
C GLY A 146 1.73 -11.72 -5.74
N ASN A 147 2.17 -12.93 -6.07
CA ASN A 147 2.19 -13.66 -7.33
C ASN A 147 2.35 -12.95 -8.70
N SER A 148 3.31 -13.50 -9.46
CA SER A 148 3.31 -13.75 -10.92
C SER A 148 3.30 -12.57 -11.87
N GLY A 149 4.29 -12.58 -12.77
CA GLY A 149 4.46 -11.55 -13.78
C GLY A 149 3.23 -11.33 -14.66
N MET A 150 2.99 -10.06 -14.96
CA MET A 150 2.73 -9.48 -16.29
C MET A 150 1.91 -8.19 -16.15
N ALA A 151 2.34 -7.20 -16.94
CA ALA A 151 1.59 -6.03 -17.42
C ALA A 151 1.45 -4.78 -16.51
N ALA A 152 2.26 -3.78 -16.87
CA ALA A 152 1.87 -2.36 -17.02
C ALA A 152 1.49 -1.50 -15.81
N SER A 153 1.47 -1.99 -14.57
CA SER A 153 1.34 -1.12 -13.39
C SER A 153 2.73 -0.75 -12.84
N LEU A 154 2.97 0.53 -12.50
CA LEU A 154 4.21 0.87 -11.76
C LEU A 154 4.11 0.27 -10.35
N LEU A 155 5.23 -0.24 -9.85
CA LEU A 155 5.36 -0.84 -8.52
C LEU A 155 4.83 0.10 -7.43
N SER A 156 3.96 -0.39 -6.54
CA SER A 156 3.49 0.34 -5.36
C SER A 156 4.48 0.18 -4.18
N PRO A 157 4.74 1.23 -3.39
CA PRO A 157 4.31 2.61 -3.57
C PRO A 157 4.99 3.26 -4.78
N SER A 158 4.27 4.20 -5.40
CA SER A 158 4.86 5.08 -6.41
C SER A 158 4.42 6.50 -6.15
N SER A 159 5.37 7.33 -5.72
CA SER A 159 5.18 8.76 -5.58
C SER A 159 6.54 9.44 -5.49
N ASP A 160 6.75 10.52 -6.22
CA ASP A 160 7.76 11.54 -5.90
C ASP A 160 7.11 12.85 -5.44
N ALA A 161 5.79 12.83 -5.18
CA ALA A 161 5.04 13.94 -4.61
C ALA A 161 5.38 14.16 -3.13
N GLY A 162 6.12 13.23 -2.50
CA GLY A 162 6.67 13.37 -1.17
C GLY A 162 8.01 12.67 -1.06
N VAL A 163 8.93 13.25 -0.29
CA VAL A 163 10.23 12.67 0.02
C VAL A 163 10.38 12.61 1.53
N VAL A 164 10.70 11.42 2.05
CA VAL A 164 11.07 11.26 3.45
C VAL A 164 12.56 11.55 3.58
N GLU A 165 12.91 12.54 4.36
CA GLU A 165 14.28 13.00 4.53
C GLU A 165 14.61 13.27 6.01
N GLY A 166 15.89 13.56 6.25
CA GLY A 166 16.33 14.03 7.55
C GLY A 166 15.70 15.38 7.86
N ILE A 167 15.49 15.66 9.15
CA ILE A 167 14.80 16.85 9.60
C ILE A 167 15.61 18.14 9.31
N ASP A 168 14.97 19.14 8.71
CA ASP A 168 15.53 20.48 8.48
C ASP A 168 15.32 21.40 9.71
N ALA A 169 15.84 22.63 9.64
CA ALA A 169 15.54 23.65 10.65
C ALA A 169 14.04 23.96 10.65
N ILE A 170 13.39 23.78 11.80
CA ILE A 170 11.96 24.06 11.98
C ILE A 170 11.68 25.55 11.72
N ASP A 171 10.72 25.83 10.86
CA ASP A 171 10.26 27.19 10.59
C ASP A 171 9.45 27.73 11.80
N PRO A 172 9.63 29.00 12.22
CA PRO A 172 8.84 29.61 13.30
C PRO A 172 7.32 29.60 13.10
N SER A 173 6.85 29.40 11.86
CA SER A 173 5.42 29.26 11.50
C SER A 173 4.86 27.86 11.72
N ALA A 174 5.65 26.92 12.21
CA ALA A 174 5.22 25.54 12.37
C ALA A 174 4.06 25.37 13.36
N VAL A 175 3.07 24.58 12.95
CA VAL A 175 1.85 24.29 13.71
C VAL A 175 1.85 22.84 14.12
N ALA A 176 1.67 22.57 15.42
CA ALA A 176 1.52 21.20 15.91
C ALA A 176 0.21 20.57 15.42
N ASP A 177 0.27 19.32 14.99
CA ASP A 177 -0.89 18.62 14.42
C ASP A 177 -1.66 17.75 15.44
N GLY A 178 -1.10 17.57 16.64
CA GLY A 178 -1.66 16.74 17.71
C GLY A 178 -1.26 15.25 17.66
N TYR A 179 -0.47 14.84 16.68
CA TYR A 179 0.04 13.47 16.52
C TYR A 179 1.56 13.40 16.72
N GLY A 180 2.16 14.45 17.28
CA GLY A 180 3.60 14.58 17.43
C GLY A 180 4.30 15.04 16.17
N PHE A 181 3.57 15.60 15.19
CA PHE A 181 4.16 16.29 14.07
C PHE A 181 3.96 17.81 14.17
N GLN A 182 4.83 18.51 13.46
CA GLN A 182 4.73 19.91 13.16
C GLN A 182 4.61 20.08 11.64
N ILE A 183 3.63 20.87 11.22
CA ILE A 183 3.37 21.17 9.82
C ILE A 183 3.78 22.62 9.56
N TYR A 184 4.57 22.82 8.50
CA TYR A 184 4.98 24.15 8.06
C TYR A 184 5.25 24.17 6.55
N ARG A 185 5.55 25.36 6.00
CA ARG A 185 6.11 25.50 4.66
C ARG A 185 7.56 25.92 4.76
N ASN A 186 8.43 25.25 4.01
CA ASN A 186 9.85 25.62 3.95
C ASN A 186 10.07 26.83 3.03
N ALA A 187 11.32 27.29 2.94
CA ALA A 187 11.70 28.43 2.10
C ALA A 187 11.44 28.23 0.59
N ASP A 188 11.34 26.98 0.14
CA ASP A 188 11.02 26.60 -1.24
C ASP A 188 9.50 26.47 -1.49
N GLY A 189 8.65 26.84 -0.51
CA GLY A 189 7.19 26.80 -0.61
C GLY A 189 6.56 25.41 -0.40
N LYS A 190 7.39 24.37 -0.23
CA LYS A 190 6.94 22.98 -0.03
C LYS A 190 6.38 22.79 1.37
N GLN A 191 5.33 22.00 1.48
CA GLN A 191 4.75 21.63 2.77
C GLN A 191 5.59 20.52 3.40
N VAL A 192 5.91 20.68 4.68
CA VAL A 192 6.73 19.75 5.45
C VAL A 192 5.95 19.27 6.66
N VAL A 193 5.98 17.96 6.89
CA VAL A 193 5.49 17.30 8.12
C VAL A 193 6.70 16.73 8.84
N ALA A 194 7.08 17.31 9.97
CA ALA A 194 8.28 16.94 10.71
C ALA A 194 7.94 16.46 12.13
N ASP A 195 8.72 15.53 12.67
CA ASP A 195 8.59 15.09 14.07
C ASP A 195 8.83 16.26 15.05
N ALA A 196 7.94 16.42 16.03
CA ALA A 196 7.98 17.50 17.02
C ALA A 196 9.12 17.38 18.04
N LEU A 197 9.72 16.19 18.24
CA LEU A 197 10.79 15.94 19.24
C LEU A 197 12.21 16.22 18.70
N TYR A 198 12.30 17.15 17.74
CA TYR A 198 13.47 17.57 16.97
C TYR A 198 14.79 17.79 17.73
N ASN A 199 14.78 18.29 18.97
CA ASN A 199 16.02 18.74 19.63
C ASN A 199 16.99 17.60 20.02
N GLU A 200 16.62 16.34 19.78
CA GLU A 200 17.40 15.16 20.20
C GLU A 200 18.06 14.39 19.04
N GLY A 201 17.96 14.87 17.79
CA GLY A 201 18.77 14.38 16.67
C GLY A 201 18.32 13.06 16.02
N GLY A 202 17.04 12.66 16.19
CA GLY A 202 16.52 11.37 15.74
C GLY A 202 15.19 11.38 14.96
N GLY A 203 14.79 12.51 14.36
CA GLY A 203 13.48 12.66 13.68
C GLY A 203 13.49 12.35 12.18
N ARG A 204 12.29 12.14 11.61
CA ARG A 204 12.04 12.10 10.16
C ARG A 204 11.14 13.28 9.78
N GLN A 205 11.29 13.77 8.55
CA GLN A 205 10.31 14.66 7.95
C GLN A 205 9.84 14.12 6.60
N LEU A 206 8.58 14.40 6.26
CA LEU A 206 8.05 14.24 4.92
C LEU A 206 7.95 15.63 4.29
N THR A 207 8.70 15.85 3.22
CA THR A 207 8.58 17.06 2.40
C THR A 207 7.72 16.74 1.19
N CYS A 208 6.52 17.28 1.17
CA CYS A 208 5.59 17.12 0.06
C CYS A 208 5.91 18.13 -1.04
N GLY A 209 6.10 17.64 -2.27
CA GLY A 209 6.42 18.43 -3.44
C GLY A 209 5.42 19.54 -3.69
N HIS A 210 4.12 19.28 -3.52
CA HIS A 210 3.06 20.28 -3.67
C HIS A 210 2.28 20.49 -2.37
N VAL A 211 1.59 19.45 -1.90
CA VAL A 211 0.76 19.47 -0.69
C VAL A 211 0.88 18.13 0.04
N CYS A 212 0.75 18.15 1.35
CA CYS A 212 0.63 16.95 2.18
C CYS A 212 -0.84 16.63 2.41
N LEU A 213 -1.23 15.43 2.03
CA LEU A 213 -2.56 14.87 2.29
C LEU A 213 -2.46 13.80 3.38
N SER A 214 -3.59 13.45 3.98
CA SER A 214 -3.63 12.57 5.14
C SER A 214 -4.65 11.43 5.03
N VAL A 215 -4.33 10.30 5.65
CA VAL A 215 -5.26 9.23 5.99
C VAL A 215 -5.37 9.18 7.51
N LYS A 216 -6.59 9.29 8.04
CA LYS A 216 -6.89 9.24 9.47
C LYS A 216 -7.90 8.14 9.77
N GLY A 217 -7.78 7.54 10.95
CA GLY A 217 -8.73 6.56 11.44
C GLY A 217 -8.36 6.05 12.83
N ASN A 218 -9.09 5.04 13.28
CA ASN A 218 -8.87 4.34 14.53
C ASN A 218 -8.39 2.92 14.28
N ILE A 219 -7.51 2.43 15.14
CA ILE A 219 -7.08 1.03 15.16
C ILE A 219 -7.64 0.37 16.41
N TYR A 220 -8.45 -0.65 16.22
CA TYR A 220 -9.08 -1.43 17.26
C TYR A 220 -8.36 -2.76 17.42
N LEU A 221 -7.76 -2.99 18.59
CA LEU A 221 -7.06 -4.23 18.94
C LEU A 221 -7.73 -4.89 20.16
N PRO A 222 -7.61 -6.22 20.32
CA PRO A 222 -8.26 -6.92 21.43
C PRO A 222 -7.87 -6.46 22.84
N SER A 223 -6.64 -5.93 23.01
CA SER A 223 -6.19 -5.35 24.29
C SER A 223 -5.01 -4.39 24.10
N ASP A 224 -4.75 -3.55 25.11
CA ASP A 224 -3.68 -2.54 25.10
C ASP A 224 -2.30 -3.15 24.83
N SER A 225 -2.04 -4.36 25.36
CA SER A 225 -0.78 -5.08 25.18
C SER A 225 -0.45 -5.37 23.71
N PHE A 226 -1.45 -5.40 22.82
CA PHE A 226 -1.20 -5.61 21.39
C PHE A 226 -0.50 -4.40 20.77
N PHE A 227 -0.71 -3.18 21.29
CA PHE A 227 0.02 -1.99 20.84
C PHE A 227 1.49 -1.98 21.29
N GLU A 228 1.86 -2.79 22.28
CA GLU A 228 3.27 -2.98 22.66
C GLU A 228 3.97 -4.01 21.76
N VAL A 229 3.21 -4.95 21.19
CA VAL A 229 3.70 -5.98 20.27
C VAL A 229 3.82 -5.44 18.83
N TYR A 230 2.86 -4.63 18.41
CA TYR A 230 2.86 -4.03 17.08
C TYR A 230 3.53 -2.66 17.12
N GLU A 231 4.78 -2.65 16.68
CA GLU A 231 5.71 -1.54 16.90
C GLU A 231 5.22 -0.22 16.31
N LYS A 232 4.64 -0.23 15.09
CA LYS A 232 4.19 0.96 14.34
C LYS A 232 3.11 0.64 13.31
N ILE A 233 2.28 1.63 12.97
CA ILE A 233 1.62 1.67 11.66
C ILE A 233 2.71 1.83 10.64
N ARG A 234 2.77 0.93 9.66
CA ARG A 234 3.54 1.19 8.45
C ARG A 234 2.62 1.63 7.35
N ASP A 235 3.02 2.76 6.85
CA ASP A 235 2.86 3.20 5.51
C ASP A 235 4.11 2.82 4.68
N ASP A 236 3.94 2.91 3.38
CA ASP A 236 4.98 2.62 2.40
C ASP A 236 6.14 3.68 2.47
N ASP A 237 7.16 3.62 1.59
CA ASP A 237 8.41 4.39 1.72
C ASP A 237 8.33 5.94 1.67
N VAL A 238 7.18 6.51 1.31
CA VAL A 238 7.01 7.92 0.91
C VAL A 238 5.92 8.64 1.71
N THR A 239 5.81 8.24 2.97
CA THR A 239 4.75 8.65 3.89
C THR A 239 5.29 8.67 5.32
N VAL A 240 4.63 9.39 6.22
CA VAL A 240 4.91 9.34 7.66
C VAL A 240 3.63 9.14 8.48
N CYS A 241 3.61 8.12 9.34
CA CYS A 241 2.51 7.87 10.28
C CYS A 241 2.88 8.12 11.74
N SER A 242 1.88 8.52 12.52
CA SER A 242 1.97 8.59 13.98
C SER A 242 0.62 8.33 14.65
N TRP A 243 0.68 8.04 15.95
CA TRP A 243 -0.47 7.93 16.83
C TRP A 243 -0.88 9.30 17.36
N LYS A 244 -2.14 9.45 17.72
CA LYS A 244 -2.59 10.62 18.47
C LYS A 244 -1.88 10.66 19.83
N LEU A 245 -1.34 11.82 20.17
CA LEU A 245 -0.62 12.02 21.43
C LEU A 245 -1.43 12.89 22.39
N ASP A 246 -1.26 12.65 23.69
CA ASP A 246 -1.74 13.57 24.72
C ASP A 246 -0.79 14.76 24.91
N ASN A 247 -1.11 15.63 25.87
CA ASN A 247 -0.28 16.80 26.21
C ASN A 247 1.11 16.43 26.79
N ASN A 248 1.36 15.15 27.08
CA ASN A 248 2.64 14.64 27.58
C ASN A 248 3.39 13.82 26.50
N ASN A 249 2.97 13.91 25.24
CA ASN A 249 3.55 13.16 24.11
C ASN A 249 3.41 11.63 24.24
N ILE A 250 2.39 11.14 24.95
CA ILE A 250 2.11 9.71 25.10
C ILE A 250 0.96 9.30 24.16
N PRO A 251 1.06 8.16 23.43
CA PRO A 251 -0.03 7.66 22.62
C PRO A 251 -1.32 7.45 23.42
N VAL A 252 -2.39 8.09 22.97
CA VAL A 252 -3.71 8.02 23.63
C VAL A 252 -4.35 6.68 23.31
N THR A 253 -4.59 5.88 24.35
CA THR A 253 -5.33 4.61 24.24
C THR A 253 -6.65 4.75 24.98
N THR A 254 -7.75 4.37 24.34
CA THR A 254 -9.08 4.33 24.95
C THR A 254 -9.73 2.97 24.75
N SER A 255 -10.85 2.72 25.41
CA SER A 255 -11.62 1.48 25.22
C SER A 255 -12.97 1.80 24.59
N GLU A 256 -13.26 1.13 23.48
CA GLU A 256 -14.50 1.30 22.73
C GLU A 256 -15.16 -0.06 22.48
N ASN A 257 -16.50 -0.09 22.56
CA ASN A 257 -17.26 -1.30 22.26
C ASN A 257 -17.60 -1.34 20.77
N VAL A 258 -17.10 -2.35 20.07
CA VAL A 258 -17.50 -2.64 18.68
C VAL A 258 -18.43 -3.86 18.71
N ASN A 259 -19.69 -3.64 18.31
CA ASN A 259 -20.76 -4.64 18.38
C ASN A 259 -20.86 -5.36 19.76
N GLY A 260 -20.77 -4.58 20.84
CA GLY A 260 -20.86 -5.09 22.22
C GLY A 260 -19.60 -5.78 22.76
N THR A 261 -18.54 -5.89 21.96
CA THR A 261 -17.23 -6.41 22.41
C THR A 261 -16.27 -5.26 22.67
N PRO A 262 -15.60 -5.20 23.83
CA PRO A 262 -14.64 -4.14 24.13
C PRO A 262 -13.33 -4.34 23.37
N PHE A 263 -12.84 -3.27 22.75
CA PHE A 263 -11.54 -3.19 22.11
C PHE A 263 -10.74 -2.04 22.71
N SER A 264 -9.43 -2.19 22.68
CA SER A 264 -8.49 -1.09 22.89
C SER A 264 -8.30 -0.35 21.58
N THR A 265 -8.46 0.97 21.59
CA THR A 265 -8.39 1.79 20.38
C THR A 265 -7.33 2.88 20.49
N ARG A 266 -6.65 3.12 19.37
CA ARG A 266 -5.76 4.27 19.15
C ARG A 266 -6.09 4.94 17.82
N GLU A 267 -6.21 6.26 17.87
CA GLU A 267 -6.35 7.08 16.67
C GLU A 267 -4.98 7.26 16.01
N TYR A 268 -4.97 7.26 14.68
CA TYR A 268 -3.76 7.42 13.88
C TYR A 268 -3.93 8.39 12.73
N ILE A 269 -2.79 8.88 12.26
CA ILE A 269 -2.67 9.66 11.05
C ILE A 269 -1.47 9.17 10.24
N CYS A 270 -1.60 9.22 8.92
CA CYS A 270 -0.49 9.05 7.98
C CYS A 270 -0.53 10.16 6.94
N TYR A 271 0.61 10.81 6.69
CA TYR A 271 0.74 11.84 5.65
C TYR A 271 1.42 11.29 4.40
N PHE A 272 1.03 11.81 3.25
CA PHE A 272 1.58 11.46 1.94
C PHE A 272 1.54 12.66 0.99
N GLY A 273 2.35 12.62 -0.06
CA GLY A 273 2.41 13.69 -1.07
C GLY A 273 1.21 13.69 -2.01
N GLY A 274 0.59 14.86 -2.18
CA GLY A 274 -0.48 15.14 -3.14
C GLY A 274 -0.02 15.94 -4.36
N ASP A 275 -0.94 16.11 -5.31
CA ASP A 275 -0.69 16.76 -6.59
C ASP A 275 -1.65 17.93 -6.84
N CYS A 276 -1.10 19.13 -7.03
CA CYS A 276 -1.88 20.34 -7.27
C CYS A 276 -2.10 20.62 -8.77
N ALA A 277 -1.63 19.78 -9.69
CA ALA A 277 -1.75 19.98 -11.15
C ALA A 277 -3.20 20.12 -11.63
N ALA A 278 -4.11 19.45 -10.96
CA ALA A 278 -5.54 19.45 -11.27
C ALA A 278 -6.29 20.65 -10.69
N GLU A 279 -5.65 21.43 -9.81
CA GLU A 279 -6.26 22.57 -9.14
C GLU A 279 -6.16 23.86 -9.96
N THR A 280 -7.05 24.80 -9.67
CA THR A 280 -7.12 26.11 -10.32
C THR A 280 -6.70 27.20 -9.34
N SER A 281 -6.37 28.39 -9.83
CA SER A 281 -6.01 29.53 -8.97
C SER A 281 -7.08 29.90 -7.93
N GLU A 282 -8.35 29.59 -8.21
CA GLU A 282 -9.48 29.80 -7.29
C GLU A 282 -9.59 28.71 -6.21
N THR A 283 -9.02 27.53 -6.45
CA THR A 283 -9.12 26.36 -5.54
C THR A 283 -7.85 26.10 -4.74
N TYR A 284 -6.72 26.74 -5.05
CA TYR A 284 -5.45 26.52 -4.34
C TYR A 284 -5.54 26.72 -2.83
N VAL A 285 -6.22 27.77 -2.35
CA VAL A 285 -6.34 28.02 -0.90
C VAL A 285 -7.15 26.91 -0.22
N ALA A 286 -8.22 26.43 -0.84
CA ALA A 286 -9.06 25.37 -0.29
C ALA A 286 -8.34 23.99 -0.33
N ALA A 287 -7.48 23.80 -1.31
CA ALA A 287 -6.68 22.59 -1.49
C ALA A 287 -5.33 22.62 -0.75
N ASP A 288 -5.03 23.70 -0.04
CA ASP A 288 -3.72 23.98 0.58
C ASP A 288 -2.55 23.82 -0.41
N CYS A 289 -2.76 24.22 -1.66
CA CYS A 289 -1.73 24.27 -2.68
C CYS A 289 -0.90 25.55 -2.56
N PRO A 290 0.42 25.47 -2.77
CA PRO A 290 1.27 26.65 -2.81
C PRO A 290 0.88 27.57 -3.98
N ALA A 291 0.93 28.89 -3.76
CA ALA A 291 0.56 29.88 -4.77
C ALA A 291 1.52 29.88 -5.98
N ASP A 292 2.75 29.44 -5.77
CA ASP A 292 3.82 29.28 -6.75
C ASP A 292 3.94 27.84 -7.29
N TYR A 293 2.90 27.01 -7.08
CA TYR A 293 2.83 25.62 -7.54
C TYR A 293 3.38 25.39 -8.96
N ALA A 294 3.04 26.26 -9.91
CA ALA A 294 3.45 26.12 -11.32
C ALA A 294 4.98 26.18 -11.54
N THR A 295 5.75 26.58 -10.53
CA THR A 295 7.22 26.62 -10.57
C THR A 295 7.86 25.38 -9.94
N LEU A 296 7.08 24.53 -9.27
CA LEU A 296 7.54 23.31 -8.62
C LEU A 296 7.66 22.16 -9.64
N PRO A 297 8.55 21.17 -9.39
CA PRO A 297 8.73 20.03 -10.29
C PRO A 297 7.46 19.19 -10.42
N GLU A 298 7.16 18.72 -11.64
CA GLU A 298 6.03 17.81 -11.88
C GLU A 298 6.18 16.49 -11.10
N VAL A 299 5.04 15.97 -10.63
CA VAL A 299 4.95 14.65 -10.00
C VAL A 299 4.90 13.53 -11.04
N ASN A 300 5.57 12.41 -10.75
CA ASN A 300 5.66 11.24 -11.62
C ASN A 300 4.35 10.47 -11.76
N VAL A 301 3.43 10.62 -10.81
CA VAL A 301 2.13 9.97 -10.79
C VAL A 301 1.08 11.05 -10.58
N THR A 302 0.22 11.24 -11.58
CA THR A 302 -0.92 12.15 -11.47
C THR A 302 -1.75 11.80 -10.24
N GLY A 303 -2.04 12.79 -9.41
CA GLY A 303 -2.74 12.58 -8.14
C GLY A 303 -1.83 12.18 -6.96
N GLY A 304 -0.52 12.19 -7.13
CA GLY A 304 0.46 12.15 -6.04
C GLY A 304 0.86 10.75 -5.62
N TRP A 305 0.18 10.18 -4.61
CA TRP A 305 0.56 8.91 -4.00
C TRP A 305 -0.41 7.78 -4.29
N ARG A 306 0.12 6.57 -4.44
CA ARG A 306 -0.63 5.31 -4.32
C ARG A 306 0.23 4.29 -3.59
N GLY A 307 -0.41 3.41 -2.83
CA GLY A 307 0.29 2.44 -2.00
C GLY A 307 -0.62 1.77 -0.98
N ASN A 308 -0.01 1.21 0.06
CA ASN A 308 -0.64 0.48 1.12
C ASN A 308 -0.39 1.14 2.48
N ILE A 309 -1.40 1.13 3.34
CA ILE A 309 -1.27 1.52 4.76
C ILE A 309 -1.78 0.36 5.61
N GLY A 310 -1.04 0.00 6.65
CA GLY A 310 -1.50 -0.99 7.63
C GLY A 310 -0.55 -1.20 8.80
N ILE A 311 -0.68 -2.34 9.48
CA ILE A 311 0.00 -2.61 10.75
C ILE A 311 1.21 -3.53 10.51
N VAL A 312 2.36 -3.24 11.13
CA VAL A 312 3.56 -4.10 11.08
C VAL A 312 3.54 -5.16 12.16
N GLY A 313 4.13 -6.32 11.90
CA GLY A 313 4.37 -7.36 12.92
C GLY A 313 3.26 -8.41 12.99
N PHE A 314 2.24 -8.28 12.15
CA PHE A 314 1.15 -9.23 12.05
C PHE A 314 1.65 -10.64 11.68
N GLY A 315 1.26 -11.65 12.44
CA GLY A 315 1.59 -13.06 12.19
C GLY A 315 2.96 -13.55 12.70
N ALA A 316 3.85 -12.67 13.17
CA ALA A 316 5.21 -13.07 13.59
C ALA A 316 5.35 -13.44 15.08
N ASN A 317 4.41 -13.01 15.94
CA ASN A 317 4.58 -13.01 17.41
C ASN A 317 3.61 -13.95 18.16
N GLY A 318 3.24 -15.11 17.59
CA GLY A 318 2.30 -16.04 18.24
C GLY A 318 0.81 -15.69 18.07
N HIS A 319 0.52 -14.64 17.28
CA HIS A 319 -0.81 -14.15 16.92
C HIS A 319 -1.30 -14.71 15.57
N GLY A 320 -0.90 -15.93 15.20
CA GLY A 320 -1.18 -16.51 13.87
C GLY A 320 -2.66 -16.80 13.58
N ALA A 321 -3.49 -16.72 14.61
CA ALA A 321 -4.94 -16.85 14.54
C ALA A 321 -5.67 -15.51 14.44
N ASP A 322 -5.00 -14.38 14.65
CA ASP A 322 -5.68 -13.09 14.59
C ASP A 322 -5.96 -12.70 13.13
N THR A 323 -7.00 -11.92 12.88
CA THR A 323 -7.40 -11.46 11.53
C THR A 323 -7.68 -9.97 11.56
N LEU A 324 -7.11 -9.24 10.60
CA LEU A 324 -7.45 -7.83 10.36
C LEU A 324 -8.70 -7.78 9.47
N CYS A 325 -9.77 -7.19 9.96
CA CYS A 325 -11.05 -7.12 9.28
C CYS A 325 -11.10 -5.99 8.26
N PHE A 326 -11.65 -6.30 7.09
CA PHE A 326 -11.94 -5.36 6.02
C PHE A 326 -13.27 -5.72 5.35
N VAL A 327 -14.00 -4.73 4.85
CA VAL A 327 -15.14 -4.99 3.98
C VAL A 327 -14.65 -5.60 2.65
N GLY A 328 -15.23 -6.73 2.25
CA GLY A 328 -14.92 -7.42 0.99
C GLY A 328 -13.64 -8.27 1.01
N GLN A 329 -13.24 -8.76 2.18
CA GLN A 329 -11.95 -9.41 2.37
C GLN A 329 -11.74 -10.67 1.50
N VAL A 330 -10.53 -10.77 0.92
CA VAL A 330 -9.95 -12.02 0.40
C VAL A 330 -8.77 -12.33 1.33
N ALA A 331 -8.70 -13.54 1.89
CA ALA A 331 -7.83 -13.89 3.02
C ALA A 331 -6.37 -13.37 2.95
N GLY A 332 -5.81 -12.98 4.09
CA GLY A 332 -4.38 -12.68 4.26
C GLY A 332 -3.93 -11.23 4.10
N THR A 333 -4.86 -10.28 3.88
CA THR A 333 -4.52 -8.86 3.79
C THR A 333 -4.25 -8.24 5.16
N THR A 334 -3.06 -7.68 5.38
CA THR A 334 -2.68 -6.97 6.63
C THR A 334 -2.62 -5.45 6.44
N ARG A 335 -2.97 -4.97 5.24
CA ARG A 335 -2.88 -3.59 4.82
C ARG A 335 -4.02 -3.27 3.86
N ARG A 336 -4.39 -1.99 3.81
CA ARG A 336 -5.35 -1.43 2.86
C ARG A 336 -4.60 -0.77 1.70
N ASN A 337 -5.01 -1.09 0.48
CA ASN A 337 -4.48 -0.51 -0.75
C ASN A 337 -5.28 0.73 -1.17
N TYR A 338 -4.58 1.75 -1.64
CA TYR A 338 -5.14 3.03 -2.09
C TYR A 338 -4.67 3.33 -3.51
N ARG A 339 -5.62 3.50 -4.44
CA ARG A 339 -5.33 3.92 -5.82
C ARG A 339 -6.52 4.61 -6.48
N THR A 340 -6.23 5.34 -7.54
CA THR A 340 -7.25 5.86 -8.46
C THR A 340 -7.16 5.09 -9.77
N ILE A 341 -8.30 4.77 -10.38
CA ILE A 341 -8.37 4.17 -11.70
C ILE A 341 -9.16 5.13 -12.61
N ARG A 342 -8.57 5.47 -13.75
CA ARG A 342 -9.23 6.23 -14.82
C ARG A 342 -9.71 5.27 -15.91
N ASN A 343 -10.99 5.37 -16.25
CA ASN A 343 -11.65 4.58 -17.29
C ASN A 343 -11.44 3.06 -17.16
N GLY A 344 -11.26 2.56 -15.93
CA GLY A 344 -11.02 1.15 -15.65
C GLY A 344 -9.66 0.60 -16.08
N THR A 345 -8.75 1.41 -16.64
CA THR A 345 -7.48 0.90 -17.21
C THR A 345 -6.23 1.66 -16.79
N SER A 346 -6.32 2.96 -16.51
CA SER A 346 -5.15 3.79 -16.21
C SER A 346 -5.06 4.05 -14.71
N GLU A 347 -3.94 3.71 -14.09
CA GLU A 347 -3.74 3.91 -12.65
C GLU A 347 -3.13 5.28 -12.33
N GLU A 348 -3.69 5.92 -11.31
CA GLU A 348 -3.29 7.23 -10.78
C GLU A 348 -3.17 7.18 -9.25
N GLY A 349 -2.61 8.24 -8.67
CA GLY A 349 -2.60 8.48 -7.23
C GLY A 349 -3.97 8.89 -6.68
N ILE A 350 -4.17 8.75 -5.38
CA ILE A 350 -5.47 9.00 -4.73
C ILE A 350 -5.86 10.49 -4.64
N ASN A 351 -4.90 11.40 -4.54
CA ASN A 351 -5.10 12.84 -4.35
C ASN A 351 -6.27 13.22 -3.43
N THR A 352 -6.49 12.49 -2.34
CA THR A 352 -7.70 12.64 -1.51
C THR A 352 -7.33 12.42 -0.06
N ASN A 353 -7.70 13.34 0.84
CA ASN A 353 -7.65 13.10 2.28
C ASN A 353 -8.69 12.04 2.65
N TYR A 354 -8.36 11.12 3.55
CA TYR A 354 -9.29 10.09 4.00
C TYR A 354 -9.51 10.20 5.51
N GLN A 355 -10.77 10.21 5.93
CA GLN A 355 -11.18 10.24 7.34
C GLN A 355 -11.88 8.92 7.71
N CYS A 356 -11.73 8.50 8.97
CA CYS A 356 -12.38 7.31 9.53
C CYS A 356 -12.04 6.01 8.80
N HIS A 357 -10.78 5.89 8.36
CA HIS A 357 -10.27 4.72 7.66
C HIS A 357 -9.80 3.67 8.67
N ASP A 358 -10.75 3.16 9.43
CA ASP A 358 -10.45 2.37 10.63
C ASP A 358 -9.91 0.97 10.30
N PHE A 359 -9.15 0.40 11.23
CA PHE A 359 -8.68 -0.99 11.18
C PHE A 359 -9.18 -1.73 12.42
N LEU A 360 -9.79 -2.90 12.26
CA LEU A 360 -10.21 -3.74 13.38
C LEU A 360 -9.50 -5.07 13.33
N MET A 361 -8.89 -5.46 14.44
CA MET A 361 -8.31 -6.79 14.58
C MET A 361 -9.17 -7.65 15.51
N VAL A 362 -9.58 -8.80 15.01
CA VAL A 362 -10.35 -9.79 15.77
C VAL A 362 -9.52 -11.04 15.99
N ASN A 363 -9.76 -11.71 17.11
CA ASN A 363 -9.22 -13.04 17.30
C ASN A 363 -10.00 -14.03 16.44
N ASN A 364 -9.29 -14.77 15.58
CA ASN A 364 -9.88 -15.76 14.69
C ASN A 364 -9.21 -17.13 14.87
N ASN A 365 -9.18 -17.63 16.11
CA ASN A 365 -8.61 -18.94 16.47
C ASN A 365 -9.15 -20.13 15.66
N GLY A 366 -10.30 -19.98 15.00
CA GLY A 366 -10.90 -20.98 14.12
C GLY A 366 -10.53 -20.85 12.63
N ASN A 367 -9.78 -19.81 12.23
CA ASN A 367 -9.59 -19.42 10.83
C ASN A 367 -10.92 -19.33 10.05
N SER A 368 -11.96 -18.82 10.70
CA SER A 368 -13.29 -18.67 10.12
C SER A 368 -13.30 -17.50 9.14
N ALA A 369 -13.86 -17.72 7.94
CA ALA A 369 -13.93 -16.70 6.91
C ALA A 369 -14.92 -15.57 7.23
N ASP A 370 -15.86 -15.84 8.15
CA ASP A 370 -16.93 -14.95 8.62
C ASP A 370 -16.59 -14.25 9.96
N ALA A 371 -15.35 -14.40 10.46
CA ALA A 371 -14.94 -13.80 11.74
C ALA A 371 -15.11 -12.27 11.79
N CYS A 372 -15.14 -11.63 10.62
CA CYS A 372 -15.33 -10.20 10.45
C CYS A 372 -16.77 -9.80 10.12
N ASP A 373 -17.68 -10.75 9.84
CA ASP A 373 -19.06 -10.46 9.41
C ASP A 373 -19.90 -9.82 10.52
N ALA A 374 -19.54 -10.07 11.78
CA ALA A 374 -20.16 -9.43 12.93
C ALA A 374 -19.77 -7.94 13.09
N TYR A 375 -18.82 -7.43 12.30
CA TYR A 375 -18.27 -6.09 12.44
C TYR A 375 -18.50 -5.29 11.16
N VAL A 376 -19.44 -4.36 11.23
CA VAL A 376 -19.83 -3.47 10.13
C VAL A 376 -19.12 -2.11 10.23
N GLY A 377 -18.93 -1.43 9.09
CA GLY A 377 -18.38 -0.06 9.07
C GLY A 377 -16.88 0.10 8.94
N ILE A 378 -16.16 -0.97 8.56
CA ILE A 378 -14.72 -0.88 8.34
C ILE A 378 -14.47 -0.64 6.85
N ALA A 379 -13.66 0.35 6.50
CA ALA A 379 -13.36 0.63 5.11
C ALA A 379 -12.72 -0.59 4.41
N ALA A 380 -13.04 -0.77 3.12
CA ALA A 380 -12.62 -1.93 2.33
C ALA A 380 -11.09 -2.11 2.27
N SER A 381 -10.61 -3.32 1.97
CA SER A 381 -9.18 -3.61 1.82
C SER A 381 -8.57 -2.94 0.58
N HIS A 382 -9.40 -2.58 -0.39
CA HIS A 382 -9.02 -1.81 -1.57
C HIS A 382 -9.88 -0.56 -1.67
N ILE A 383 -9.25 0.61 -1.58
CA ILE A 383 -9.84 1.91 -1.84
C ILE A 383 -9.50 2.28 -3.26
N ILE A 384 -10.52 2.25 -4.11
CA ILE A 384 -10.42 2.55 -5.54
C ILE A 384 -11.30 3.75 -5.83
N LYS A 385 -10.68 4.87 -6.18
CA LYS A 385 -11.38 6.04 -6.71
C LYS A 385 -11.50 5.88 -8.22
N GLU A 386 -12.72 5.74 -8.72
CA GLU A 386 -12.98 5.65 -10.16
C GLU A 386 -13.15 7.05 -10.77
N LEU A 387 -12.41 7.34 -11.83
CA LEU A 387 -12.49 8.59 -12.59
C LEU A 387 -12.84 8.32 -14.06
N SER A 388 -13.72 9.12 -14.64
CA SER A 388 -13.94 9.16 -16.10
C SER A 388 -12.89 10.01 -16.79
N SER A 389 -12.72 9.85 -18.12
CA SER A 389 -11.73 10.54 -18.97
C SER A 389 -11.50 12.01 -18.61
N ASP A 390 -12.58 12.78 -18.53
CA ASP A 390 -12.51 14.25 -18.46
C ASP A 390 -12.59 14.79 -17.03
N VAL A 391 -12.69 13.93 -16.02
CA VAL A 391 -12.75 14.36 -14.62
C VAL A 391 -11.33 14.52 -14.09
N PRO A 392 -10.90 15.75 -13.72
CA PRO A 392 -9.58 15.97 -13.17
C PRO A 392 -9.46 15.30 -11.80
N ASN A 393 -8.29 14.73 -11.51
CA ASN A 393 -8.00 14.12 -10.21
C ASN A 393 -7.64 15.19 -9.18
N LYS A 394 -8.65 15.96 -8.77
CA LYS A 394 -8.53 17.07 -7.81
C LYS A 394 -8.35 16.58 -6.39
N ILE A 395 -7.77 17.46 -5.58
CA ILE A 395 -7.67 17.30 -4.13
C ILE A 395 -9.08 17.29 -3.55
N ALA A 396 -9.37 16.26 -2.78
CA ALA A 396 -10.66 16.06 -2.14
C ALA A 396 -10.49 15.56 -0.71
N THR A 397 -11.61 15.44 0.00
CA THR A 397 -11.69 14.75 1.29
C THR A 397 -12.78 13.72 1.21
N ASN A 398 -12.44 12.47 1.48
CA ASN A 398 -13.38 11.36 1.61
C ASN A 398 -13.69 11.13 3.09
N ILE A 399 -14.98 11.14 3.40
CA ILE A 399 -15.55 10.90 4.73
C ILE A 399 -16.55 9.74 4.69
N ASP A 400 -16.59 8.98 3.59
CA ASP A 400 -17.62 7.96 3.36
C ASP A 400 -17.50 6.78 4.34
N SER A 401 -16.31 6.59 4.90
CA SER A 401 -16.02 5.58 5.92
C SER A 401 -16.32 6.07 7.34
N CYS A 402 -16.72 7.32 7.52
CA CYS A 402 -17.08 7.84 8.84
C CYS A 402 -18.44 7.31 9.27
N SER A 403 -18.52 6.85 10.52
CA SER A 403 -19.79 6.53 11.16
C SER A 403 -20.63 7.81 11.25
N SER A 404 -21.81 7.79 10.65
CA SER A 404 -22.84 8.80 10.90
C SER A 404 -23.56 8.42 12.20
N VAL A 405 -23.49 9.27 13.22
CA VAL A 405 -24.36 9.13 14.39
C VAL A 405 -25.69 9.76 14.01
N THR A 406 -26.72 8.96 13.77
CA THR A 406 -28.05 9.49 13.50
C THR A 406 -28.78 9.56 14.84
N HIS A 407 -28.98 10.77 15.33
CA HIS A 407 -29.77 11.01 16.52
C HIS A 407 -31.25 10.93 16.13
N SER A 408 -31.96 9.94 16.68
CA SER A 408 -33.41 9.81 16.52
C SER A 408 -34.12 10.37 17.74
N PHE A 409 -34.88 11.43 17.53
CA PHE A 409 -35.69 12.10 18.53
C PHE A 409 -37.14 11.67 18.33
N SER A 410 -37.70 10.96 19.30
CA SER A 410 -39.14 10.66 19.31
C SER A 410 -39.77 11.07 20.63
N GLY A 411 -41.02 11.51 20.58
CA GLY A 411 -41.70 11.97 21.78
C GLY A 411 -43.13 12.44 21.57
N VAL A 412 -43.78 12.73 22.70
CA VAL A 412 -45.12 13.29 22.78
C VAL A 412 -45.01 14.71 23.31
N VAL A 413 -45.64 15.65 22.61
CA VAL A 413 -45.65 17.06 23.00
C VAL A 413 -47.01 17.37 23.63
N ALA A 414 -47.08 17.38 24.96
CA ALA A 414 -48.31 17.73 25.70
C ALA A 414 -48.31 19.22 26.08
N GLY A 415 -49.42 19.92 25.80
CA GLY A 415 -49.54 21.36 26.09
C GLY A 415 -50.63 22.06 25.29
N SER A 416 -50.95 23.29 25.69
CA SER A 416 -51.90 24.15 24.96
C SER A 416 -51.13 24.96 23.91
N TYR A 417 -50.88 24.34 22.76
CA TYR A 417 -50.21 25.00 21.64
C TYR A 417 -51.22 25.81 20.86
N ASN A 418 -50.96 27.10 20.68
CA ASN A 418 -51.67 27.83 19.64
C ASN A 418 -51.18 27.37 18.27
N GLU A 419 -52.04 27.48 17.27
CA GLU A 419 -51.92 26.97 15.89
C GLU A 419 -50.67 27.42 15.10
N ARG A 420 -49.72 28.15 15.73
CA ARG A 420 -48.54 28.74 15.10
C ARG A 420 -47.24 28.58 15.90
N SER A 421 -47.23 27.72 16.92
CA SER A 421 -46.02 27.36 17.66
C SER A 421 -45.26 26.24 16.94
N ARG A 422 -43.92 26.37 16.87
CA ARG A 422 -42.99 25.36 16.33
C ARG A 422 -41.97 25.00 17.41
N LEU A 423 -41.74 23.71 17.57
CA LEU A 423 -40.61 23.17 18.33
C LEU A 423 -39.43 23.02 17.37
N THR A 424 -38.29 23.58 17.73
CA THR A 424 -37.04 23.37 17.01
C THR A 424 -36.12 22.54 17.89
N ILE A 425 -35.68 21.39 17.37
CA ILE A 425 -34.68 20.53 17.99
C ILE A 425 -33.40 20.75 17.20
N SER A 426 -32.32 21.16 17.85
CA SER A 426 -31.04 21.44 17.19
C SER A 426 -29.89 20.78 17.92
N ILE A 427 -28.95 20.27 17.14
CA ILE A 427 -27.61 19.87 17.56
C ILE A 427 -26.59 20.78 16.85
N SER A 428 -25.32 20.69 17.19
CA SER A 428 -24.23 21.50 16.60
C SER A 428 -24.16 21.39 15.07
N SER A 429 -24.52 20.23 14.54
CA SER A 429 -24.37 19.78 13.15
C SER A 429 -25.64 19.90 12.32
N GLY A 430 -26.80 20.16 12.93
CA GLY A 430 -28.08 20.19 12.22
C GLY A 430 -29.28 20.61 13.08
N SER A 431 -30.40 20.89 12.43
CA SER A 431 -31.64 21.23 13.13
C SER A 431 -32.87 20.66 12.46
N CYS A 432 -33.88 20.40 13.26
CA CYS A 432 -35.16 19.86 12.87
C CYS A 432 -36.29 20.70 13.44
N VAL A 433 -37.31 20.96 12.63
CA VAL A 433 -38.46 21.77 13.04
C VAL A 433 -39.70 20.90 13.05
N VAL A 434 -40.25 20.72 14.25
CA VAL A 434 -41.50 20.01 14.50
C VAL A 434 -42.60 21.05 14.74
N GLY A 435 -43.63 21.04 13.89
CA GLY A 435 -44.76 21.98 14.00
C GLY A 435 -45.85 21.64 12.98
N PRO A 436 -47.01 22.29 13.03
CA PRO A 436 -48.10 21.98 12.11
C PRO A 436 -47.68 22.17 10.64
N VAL A 437 -47.97 21.17 9.80
CA VAL A 437 -47.77 21.21 8.35
C VAL A 437 -49.15 21.32 7.69
N GLY A 438 -49.40 22.44 7.01
CA GLY A 438 -50.66 22.70 6.32
C GLY A 438 -50.76 24.16 5.84
N PRO A 439 -51.65 24.48 4.88
CA PRO A 439 -51.79 25.84 4.38
C PRO A 439 -52.23 26.80 5.50
N ALA A 440 -51.50 27.90 5.65
CA ALA A 440 -51.86 28.98 6.58
C ALA A 440 -53.04 29.80 6.01
N GLY A 441 -54.25 29.26 6.09
CA GLY A 441 -55.48 29.97 5.76
C GLY A 441 -56.09 30.67 6.98
N PRO A 442 -56.85 31.76 6.82
CA PRO A 442 -57.54 32.43 7.93
C PRO A 442 -58.61 31.58 8.64
N ASN A 443 -59.03 30.45 8.05
CA ASN A 443 -60.10 29.57 8.55
C ASN A 443 -59.72 28.08 8.59
N THR A 444 -58.43 27.73 8.59
CA THR A 444 -57.97 26.33 8.67
C THR A 444 -57.27 26.10 10.00
N THR A 445 -57.87 25.30 10.89
CA THR A 445 -57.24 24.82 12.12
C THR A 445 -56.14 23.82 11.75
N PRO A 446 -54.86 24.12 11.97
CA PRO A 446 -53.79 23.17 11.72
C PRO A 446 -53.92 21.99 12.67
N ILE A 447 -53.70 20.77 12.16
CA ILE A 447 -53.76 19.56 12.98
C ILE A 447 -52.51 19.53 13.87
N PRO A 448 -52.64 19.54 15.21
CA PRO A 448 -51.49 19.37 16.09
C PRO A 448 -50.90 17.96 15.91
N TYR A 449 -49.58 17.87 15.83
CA TYR A 449 -48.87 16.60 15.97
C TYR A 449 -48.81 16.24 17.45
N ASN A 450 -49.44 15.13 17.81
CA ASN A 450 -49.38 14.58 19.18
C ASN A 450 -48.10 13.75 19.38
N GLU A 451 -47.50 13.29 18.28
CA GLU A 451 -46.28 12.48 18.23
C GLU A 451 -45.37 13.06 17.14
N TYR A 452 -44.06 13.03 17.38
CA TYR A 452 -43.06 13.40 16.39
C TYR A 452 -41.92 12.39 16.34
N THR A 453 -41.33 12.26 15.17
CA THR A 453 -40.07 11.57 14.93
C THR A 453 -39.19 12.53 14.13
N CYS A 454 -37.96 12.72 14.58
CA CYS A 454 -36.97 13.47 13.82
C CYS A 454 -35.61 12.79 13.87
N GLU A 455 -34.92 12.74 12.74
CA GLU A 455 -33.58 12.21 12.60
C GLU A 455 -32.64 13.34 12.23
N ILE A 456 -31.53 13.47 12.96
CA ILE A 456 -30.47 14.43 12.66
C ILE A 456 -29.13 13.70 12.69
N ASP A 457 -28.38 13.77 11.61
CA ASP A 457 -27.02 13.26 11.56
C ASP A 457 -26.07 14.19 12.32
N GLY A 458 -25.25 13.62 13.18
CA GLY A 458 -24.33 14.36 14.04
C GLY A 458 -23.03 13.62 14.34
N THR A 459 -22.28 14.16 15.29
CA THR A 459 -20.99 13.66 15.73
C THR A 459 -20.97 13.37 17.22
N HIS A 460 -20.01 12.54 17.67
CA HIS A 460 -19.85 12.25 19.10
C HIS A 460 -19.53 13.54 19.89
N GLY A 461 -20.35 13.86 20.89
CA GLY A 461 -20.19 15.06 21.73
C GLY A 461 -21.07 16.26 21.33
N ASP A 462 -21.97 16.10 20.36
CA ASP A 462 -22.93 17.14 19.98
C ASP A 462 -23.84 17.54 21.16
N ILE A 463 -24.04 18.86 21.34
CA ILE A 463 -24.89 19.40 22.41
C ILE A 463 -26.32 19.58 21.92
N LEU A 464 -27.26 18.90 22.57
CA LEU A 464 -28.69 19.04 22.29
C LEU A 464 -29.24 20.35 22.84
N THR A 465 -29.83 21.15 21.95
CA THR A 465 -30.55 22.38 22.31
C THR A 465 -32.00 22.29 21.86
N LEU A 466 -32.92 22.54 22.80
CA LEU A 466 -34.37 22.61 22.55
C LEU A 466 -34.81 24.07 22.52
N GLY A 467 -35.42 24.48 21.41
CA GLY A 467 -35.98 25.83 21.24
C GLY A 467 -37.47 25.77 20.90
N VAL A 468 -38.23 26.74 21.37
CA VAL A 468 -39.63 26.90 20.96
C VAL A 468 -39.80 28.29 20.39
N SER A 469 -40.41 28.37 19.21
CA SER A 469 -40.66 29.63 18.52
C SER A 469 -42.13 29.72 18.13
N SER A 470 -42.66 30.93 18.04
CA SER A 470 -44.02 31.18 17.53
C SER A 470 -43.95 32.18 16.39
N ALA A 471 -44.69 31.90 15.30
CA ALA A 471 -44.83 32.84 14.19
C ALA A 471 -45.80 34.00 14.51
N LYS A 472 -46.35 34.08 15.73
CA LYS A 472 -47.23 35.18 16.17
C LYS A 472 -46.42 36.24 16.92
N PRO A 473 -46.55 37.53 16.58
CA PRO A 473 -45.96 38.61 17.39
C PRO A 473 -46.51 38.53 18.82
N ASN A 474 -45.62 38.56 19.82
CA ASN A 474 -45.94 38.58 21.26
C ASN A 474 -46.55 37.28 21.85
N ALA A 475 -46.36 36.12 21.21
CA ALA A 475 -46.65 34.84 21.85
C ALA A 475 -45.41 34.30 22.58
N SER A 476 -45.53 33.99 23.86
CA SER A 476 -44.50 33.31 24.66
C SER A 476 -44.89 31.84 24.80
N PRO A 477 -44.49 30.95 23.87
CA PRO A 477 -44.77 29.53 24.03
C PRO A 477 -44.02 28.98 25.24
N SER A 478 -44.69 28.19 26.08
CA SER A 478 -44.07 27.50 27.22
C SER A 478 -44.25 25.98 27.07
N LEU A 479 -43.19 25.22 27.37
CA LEU A 479 -43.23 23.76 27.48
C LEU A 479 -43.46 23.42 28.95
N THR A 480 -44.57 22.76 29.27
CA THR A 480 -44.94 22.42 30.66
C THR A 480 -44.72 20.95 30.99
N SER A 481 -44.61 20.06 30.00
CA SER A 481 -44.25 18.65 30.19
C SER A 481 -43.85 18.03 28.85
N THR A 482 -42.60 17.56 28.76
CA THR A 482 -42.10 16.81 27.60
C THR A 482 -41.51 15.49 28.07
N SER A 483 -41.97 14.37 27.53
CA SER A 483 -41.19 13.13 27.52
C SER A 483 -40.50 13.07 26.15
N ILE A 484 -39.20 13.39 26.12
CA ILE A 484 -38.37 13.24 24.92
C ILE A 484 -37.57 11.97 25.14
N THR A 485 -37.81 10.96 24.30
CA THR A 485 -36.97 9.77 24.30
C THR A 485 -35.84 10.01 23.32
N LEU A 486 -34.61 9.93 23.84
CA LEU A 486 -33.40 10.02 23.03
C LEU A 486 -33.00 8.59 22.64
N GLY A 487 -33.11 8.30 21.34
CA GLY A 487 -32.47 7.15 20.73
C GLY A 487 -31.17 7.62 20.07
N VAL A 488 -30.05 7.02 20.43
CA VAL A 488 -28.83 7.13 19.63
C VAL A 488 -28.75 5.83 18.83
N GLU A 489 -28.92 5.93 17.52
CA GLU A 489 -28.51 4.86 16.63
C GLU A 489 -27.16 5.26 16.06
N ASN A 490 -26.11 4.57 16.49
CA ASN A 490 -24.88 4.56 15.69
C ASN A 490 -25.21 3.80 14.42
N LEU A 491 -25.55 4.51 13.35
CA LEU A 491 -25.56 3.94 12.01
C LEU A 491 -24.12 3.82 11.57
N VAL A 492 -23.43 2.82 12.11
CA VAL A 492 -22.29 2.27 11.39
C VAL A 492 -22.86 1.26 10.40
N GLY A 493 -23.41 1.76 9.29
CA GLY A 493 -23.86 0.94 8.15
C GLY A 493 -24.81 -0.21 8.50
N ALA A 494 -26.12 0.09 8.49
CA ALA A 494 -27.28 -0.81 8.47
C ALA A 494 -27.54 -1.70 9.71
N GLY A 495 -28.54 -1.30 10.49
CA GLY A 495 -29.47 -2.19 11.18
C GLY A 495 -29.04 -2.70 12.55
N GLY A 496 -29.03 -1.83 13.57
CA GLY A 496 -28.86 -2.24 14.95
C GLY A 496 -29.57 -1.30 15.91
N THR A 497 -30.69 -1.75 16.49
CA THR A 497 -31.47 -0.99 17.47
C THR A 497 -30.74 -0.92 18.81
N GLY A 498 -30.38 0.30 19.26
CA GLY A 498 -29.86 0.59 20.60
C GLY A 498 -30.97 0.74 21.66
N PRO A 499 -30.64 0.65 22.97
CA PRO A 499 -31.65 0.66 24.02
C PRO A 499 -32.24 2.06 24.25
N ASN A 500 -33.57 2.11 24.42
CA ASN A 500 -34.32 3.31 24.79
C ASN A 500 -33.86 3.86 26.15
N ILE A 501 -33.42 5.12 26.20
CA ILE A 501 -33.24 5.86 27.45
C ILE A 501 -34.46 6.77 27.64
N SER A 502 -35.32 6.42 28.61
CA SER A 502 -36.44 7.24 29.04
C SER A 502 -35.99 8.22 30.13
N HIS A 503 -36.17 9.52 29.91
CA HIS A 503 -36.13 10.56 30.96
C HIS A 503 -37.54 11.10 31.22
#